data_AF-A0A8T7IT88-F1
#
_entry.id   AF-A0A8T7IT88-F1
#
_cell.length_a   1.000
_cell.length_b   1.000
_cell.length_c   1.000
_cell.angle_alpha   90.00
_cell.angle_beta   90.00
_cell.angle_gamma   90.00
#
_symmetry.space_group_name_H-M   'P 1'
#
loop_
_entity.id
_entity.type
_entity.pdbx_description
1 polymer ?
#
loop_
_entity_poly.entity_id
_entity_poly.type
_entity_poly.pdbx_seq_one_letter_code
_entity_poly.pdbx_strand_id
1 'polypeptide(L)' 'MKHVSHPIIGDAKYGKGPLNRLLSERCGLSRLMLHCESLTFTHPETKEVIELNAAFDQIWTDALNRLDWHDAL' A
#
# COMPACT_ATOMS: atom_id res chain seq x y z
N MET A 1 8.35 6.89 -7.93
CA MET A 1 7.00 6.73 -8.51
C MET A 1 6.39 8.03 -9.07
N LYS A 2 6.43 9.20 -8.38
CA LYS A 2 6.07 10.49 -9.01
C LYS A 2 6.86 10.78 -10.30
N HIS A 3 8.14 10.37 -10.33
CA HIS A 3 9.04 10.52 -11.48
C HIS A 3 8.59 9.76 -12.75
N VAL A 4 7.67 8.79 -12.63
CA VAL A 4 7.10 8.06 -13.78
C VAL A 4 5.60 8.34 -13.95
N SER A 5 5.09 9.43 -13.38
CA SER A 5 3.69 9.87 -13.47
C SER A 5 2.63 8.96 -12.82
N HIS A 6 3.05 7.98 -12.02
CA HIS A 6 2.19 7.07 -11.25
C HIS A 6 2.38 7.32 -9.75
N PRO A 7 1.67 8.30 -9.14
CA PRO A 7 1.78 8.55 -7.70
C PRO A 7 1.17 7.42 -6.87
N ILE A 8 1.70 7.21 -5.66
CA ILE A 8 1.06 6.32 -4.69
C ILE A 8 -0.23 6.99 -4.20
N ILE A 9 -1.31 6.21 -4.11
CA ILE A 9 -2.62 6.67 -3.66
C ILE A 9 -2.53 7.10 -2.19
N GLY A 10 -3.12 8.24 -1.87
CA GLY A 10 -3.14 8.79 -0.51
C GLY A 10 -1.83 9.45 -0.06
N ASP A 11 -0.82 9.57 -0.93
CA ASP A 11 0.39 10.33 -0.63
C ASP A 11 0.10 11.84 -0.64
N ALA A 12 0.23 12.49 0.53
CA ALA A 12 -0.01 13.93 0.68
C ALA A 12 1.16 14.81 0.20
N LYS A 13 2.39 14.27 0.11
CA LYS A 13 3.60 15.01 -0.27
C LYS A 13 3.90 14.92 -1.75
N TYR A 14 3.79 13.72 -2.33
CA TYR A 14 4.16 13.44 -3.71
C TYR A 14 2.99 12.92 -4.57
N GLY A 15 1.80 12.77 -3.98
CA GLY A 15 0.60 12.32 -4.68
C GLY A 15 -0.09 13.40 -5.53
N LYS A 16 -1.28 13.05 -6.02
CA LYS A 16 -2.15 13.95 -6.80
C LYS A 16 -3.44 14.21 -6.00
N GLY A 17 -3.61 15.42 -5.48
CA GLY A 17 -4.76 15.81 -4.66
C GLY A 17 -6.13 15.44 -5.23
N PRO A 18 -6.44 15.77 -6.50
CA PRO A 18 -7.71 15.39 -7.13
C PRO A 18 -7.93 13.87 -7.18
N LEU A 19 -6.88 13.09 -7.47
CA LEU A 19 -6.95 11.63 -7.50
C LEU A 19 -7.18 11.06 -6.08
N ASN A 20 -6.44 11.55 -5.09
CA ASN A 20 -6.60 11.13 -3.69
C ASN A 20 -8.03 11.43 -3.18
N ARG A 21 -8.57 12.60 -3.51
CA ARG A 21 -9.94 12.97 -3.16
C ARG A 21 -10.96 12.04 -3.83
N LEU A 22 -10.82 11.82 -5.13
CA LEU A 22 -11.70 10.93 -5.90
C LEU A 22 -11.71 9.50 -5.33
N LEU A 23 -10.53 8.95 -5.02
CA LEU A 23 -10.40 7.61 -4.48
C LEU A 23 -10.83 7.51 -3.00
N SER A 24 -10.65 8.57 -2.22
CA SER A 24 -11.22 8.66 -0.87
C SER A 24 -12.75 8.60 -0.91
N GLU A 25 -13.38 9.40 -1.79
CA GLU A 25 -14.83 9.45 -1.94
C GLU A 25 -15.43 8.15 -2.51
N ARG A 26 -14.75 7.49 -3.46
CA ARG A 26 -15.26 6.25 -4.09
C ARG A 26 -14.92 4.97 -3.33
N CYS A 27 -13.70 4.90 -2.80
CA CYS A 27 -13.13 3.66 -2.25
C CYS A 27 -12.94 3.71 -0.72
N GLY A 28 -13.23 4.82 -0.06
CA GLY A 28 -12.96 5.00 1.38
C GLY A 28 -11.46 5.13 1.71
N LEU A 29 -10.63 5.40 0.71
CA LEU A 29 -9.18 5.46 0.84
C LEU A 29 -8.70 6.82 1.36
N SER A 30 -8.54 6.95 2.68
CA SER A 30 -8.07 8.17 3.35
C SER A 30 -6.65 8.07 3.91
N ARG A 31 -5.89 7.04 3.53
CA ARG A 31 -4.50 6.80 3.99
C ARG A 31 -3.57 6.51 2.82
N LEU A 32 -2.27 6.55 3.10
CA LEU A 32 -1.25 6.11 2.16
C LEU A 32 -1.44 4.61 1.86
N MET A 33 -1.62 4.29 0.58
CA MET A 33 -1.70 2.92 0.06
C MET A 33 -0.29 2.39 -0.21
N LEU A 34 0.49 2.27 0.86
CA LEU A 34 1.80 1.63 0.87
C LEU A 34 1.80 0.59 2.00
N HIS A 35 2.11 -0.66 1.65
CA HIS A 35 2.16 -1.79 2.56
C HIS A 35 3.50 -2.50 2.44
N CYS A 36 4.05 -2.92 3.56
CA CYS A 36 5.24 -3.77 3.59
C CYS A 36 4.76 -5.20 3.75
N GLU A 37 4.66 -5.92 2.64
CA GLU A 37 4.18 -7.30 2.61
C GLU A 37 5.15 -8.25 3.32
N SER A 38 6.45 -8.08 3.06
CA SER A 38 7.49 -8.92 3.65
C SER A 38 8.68 -8.10 4.11
N LEU A 39 9.31 -8.55 5.19
CA LEU A 39 10.54 -8.01 5.73
C LEU A 39 11.49 -9.16 6.04
N THR A 40 12.63 -9.19 5.36
CA THR A 40 13.72 -10.13 5.62
C THR A 40 14.93 -9.38 6.16
N PHE A 41 15.49 -9.86 7.26
CA PHE A 41 16.70 -9.29 7.85
C PHE A 41 17.48 -10.34 8.65
N THR A 42 18.75 -10.07 8.89
CA THR A 42 19.59 -10.89 9.76
C THR A 42 19.42 -10.44 11.21
N HIS A 43 19.05 -11.36 12.11
CA HIS A 43 18.93 -11.06 13.52
C HIS A 43 20.30 -10.60 14.09
N PRO A 44 20.35 -9.47 14.82
CA PRO A 44 21.61 -8.85 15.20
C PRO A 44 22.46 -9.71 16.14
N GLU A 45 21.84 -10.53 16.99
CA GLU A 45 22.54 -11.41 17.95
C GLU A 45 22.74 -12.82 17.40
N THR A 46 21.65 -13.56 17.14
CA THR A 46 21.70 -14.95 16.65
C THR A 46 22.27 -15.12 15.23
N LYS A 47 22.34 -14.06 14.42
CA LYS A 47 22.76 -14.09 12.99
C LYS A 47 21.87 -14.95 12.09
N GLU A 48 20.73 -15.40 12.58
CA GLU A 48 19.75 -16.12 11.78
C GLU A 48 19.02 -15.17 10.83
N VAL A 49 18.61 -15.70 9.69
CA VAL A 49 17.72 -14.97 8.77
C VAL A 49 16.31 -15.06 9.31
N ILE A 50 15.70 -13.91 9.56
CA ILE A 50 14.29 -13.80 9.94
C ILE A 50 13.52 -13.27 8.74
N GLU A 51 12.41 -13.94 8.46
CA GLU A 51 11.41 -13.50 7.50
C GLU A 51 10.09 -13.25 8.22
N LEU A 52 9.55 -12.05 8.04
CA LEU A 52 8.25 -11.64 8.56
C LEU A 52 7.34 -11.33 7.38
N ASN A 53 6.11 -11.83 7.43
CA ASN A 53 5.08 -11.58 6.42
C ASN A 53 3.87 -10.93 7.09
N ALA A 54 3.32 -9.90 6.44
CA ALA A 54 2.16 -9.17 6.91
C ALA A 54 1.07 -9.20 5.83
N ALA A 55 -0.07 -9.82 6.15
CA ALA A 55 -1.23 -9.82 5.28
C ALA A 55 -1.81 -8.40 5.14
N PHE A 56 -2.54 -8.17 4.05
CA PHE A 56 -3.31 -6.95 3.88
C PHE A 56 -4.36 -6.78 4.98
N ASP A 57 -4.55 -5.54 5.42
CA ASP A 57 -5.65 -5.20 6.32
C ASP A 57 -6.99 -5.12 5.57
N GLN A 58 -8.08 -4.96 6.31
CA GLN A 58 -9.41 -4.88 5.72
C GLN A 58 -9.57 -3.70 4.76
N ILE A 59 -8.87 -2.57 5.00
CA ILE A 59 -8.95 -1.39 4.15
C ILE A 59 -8.38 -1.69 2.77
N TRP A 60 -7.26 -2.41 2.72
CA TRP A 60 -6.68 -2.89 1.46
C TRP A 60 -7.60 -3.85 0.71
N THR A 61 -8.13 -4.85 1.40
CA THR A 61 -9.05 -5.83 0.78
C THR A 61 -10.30 -5.15 0.23
N ASP A 62 -10.90 -4.23 0.98
CA ASP A 62 -12.08 -3.47 0.54
C ASP A 62 -11.76 -2.58 -0.66
N ALA A 63 -10.58 -1.96 -0.68
CA ALA A 63 -10.15 -1.11 -1.78
C ALA A 63 -9.95 -1.90 -3.08
N LEU A 64 -9.33 -3.08 -3.01
CA LEU A 64 -9.12 -3.96 -4.16
C LEU A 64 -10.46 -4.41 -4.75
N ASN A 65 -11.39 -4.83 -3.89
CA ASN A 65 -12.73 -5.24 -4.31
C ASN A 65 -13.50 -4.09 -4.99
N ARG A 66 -13.43 -2.87 -4.44
CA ARG A 66 -14.11 -1.69 -5.01
C ARG A 66 -13.51 -1.21 -6.33
N LEU A 67 -12.23 -1.49 -6.56
CA LEU A 67 -11.53 -1.16 -7.79
C LEU A 67 -11.61 -2.27 -8.84
N ASP A 68 -12.24 -3.40 -8.51
CA ASP A 68 -12.31 -4.61 -9.33
C ASP A 68 -10.90 -5.17 -9.64
N TRP A 69 -9.98 -5.04 -8.68
CA TRP A 69 -8.58 -5.45 -8.79
C TRP A 69 -8.34 -6.83 -8.14
N HIS A 70 -9.22 -7.77 -8.44
CA HIS A 70 -9.20 -9.11 -7.86
C HIS A 70 -7.91 -9.90 -8.18
N ASP A 71 -7.30 -9.63 -9.35
CA ASP A 71 -6.08 -10.31 -9.83
C ASP A 71 -4.78 -9.52 -9.57
N ALA A 72 -4.85 -8.40 -8.83
CA ALA A 72 -3.69 -7.54 -8.61
C ALA A 72 -2.76 -8.01 -7.47
N LEU A 73 -3.08 -9.16 -6.85
CA LEU A 73 -2.35 -9.75 -5.73
C LEU A 73 -1.71 -11.08 -6.13
#